data_AF-A0A5C7ZR26-F1
#
_entry.id   AF-A0A5C7ZR26-F1
#
_cell.length_a   1.000
_cell.length_b   1.000
_cell.length_c   1.000
_cell.angle_alpha   90.00
_cell.angle_beta   90.00
_cell.angle_gamma   90.00
#
_symmetry.space_group_name_H-M   'P 1'
#
loop_
_entity.id
_entity.type
_entity.pdbx_description
1 polymer ?
#
loop_
_entity_poly.entity_id
_entity_poly.type
_entity_poly.pdbx_seq_one_letter_code
_entity_poly.pdbx_strand_id
1 'polypeptide(L)' 'MYRLITTYRCHAARPVIERGPWHSSRKDAELWADMLREVGYGVEIETQHGAVQEDNSALADALASMA' A
#
# COMPACT_ATOMS: atom_id res chain seq x y z
N MET A 1 -6.16 -3.83 -4.57
CA MET A 1 -6.78 -3.64 -3.23
C MET A 1 -5.90 -2.70 -2.42
N TYR A 2 -6.45 -2.05 -1.39
CA TYR A 2 -5.78 -1.05 -0.56
C TYR A 2 -5.96 -1.41 0.91
N ARG A 3 -4.93 -1.32 1.74
CA ARG A 3 -5.08 -1.45 3.20
C ARG A 3 -4.42 -0.28 3.90
N LEU A 4 -4.87 0.00 5.11
CA LEU A 4 -4.25 1.01 5.95
C LEU A 4 -3.18 0.36 6.82
N ILE A 5 -2.07 1.06 6.99
CA ILE A 5 -1.05 0.76 7.98
C ILE A 5 -1.08 1.90 8.99
N THR A 6 -1.46 1.58 10.23
CA THR A 6 -1.53 2.54 11.33
C THR A 6 -0.31 2.40 12.22
N THR A 7 0.26 3.52 12.62
CA THR A 7 1.39 3.61 13.53
C THR A 7 1.00 4.47 14.72
N TYR A 8 1.15 3.94 15.94
CA TYR A 8 0.89 4.67 17.17
C TYR A 8 1.90 4.32 18.26
N ARG A 9 1.99 5.16 19.29
CA ARG A 9 2.85 4.93 20.45
C ARG A 9 2.00 4.57 21.65
N CYS A 10 2.25 3.42 22.26
CA CYS A 10 1.52 2.95 23.45
C CYS A 10 2.47 2.65 24.61
N HIS A 11 3.06 3.68 25.24
CA HIS A 11 4.00 3.57 26.38
C HIS A 11 5.18 2.58 26.23
N ALA A 12 5.34 1.98 25.04
CA ALA A 12 6.35 1.01 24.71
C ALA A 12 7.57 1.70 24.10
N ALA A 13 8.73 1.03 24.18
CA ALA A 13 9.98 1.54 23.61
C ALA A 13 9.96 1.70 22.08
N ARG A 14 9.02 1.01 21.39
CA ARG A 14 8.88 1.06 19.93
C ARG A 14 7.43 1.38 19.57
N PRO A 15 7.19 2.13 18.48
CA PRO A 15 5.84 2.35 17.97
C PRO A 15 5.22 1.02 17.53
N VAL A 16 3.91 0.89 17.74
CA VAL A 16 3.12 -0.23 17.26
C VAL A 16 2.68 0.06 15.85
N ILE A 17 2.85 -0.93 14.98
CA ILE A 17 2.46 -0.88 13.57
C ILE A 17 1.39 -1.95 13.35
N GLU A 18 0.19 -1.53 13.00
CA GLU A 18 -0.94 -2.40 12.70
C GLU A 18 -1.31 -2.33 11.23
N ARG A 19 -1.60 -3.49 10.64
CA ARG A 19 -2.04 -3.61 9.24
C ARG A 19 -3.52 -3.92 9.25
N GLY A 20 -4.31 -2.97 8.78
CA GLY A 20 -5.75 -3.08 8.67
C GLY A 20 -6.19 -4.07 7.57
N PRO A 21 -7.51 -4.29 7.47
CA PRO A 21 -8.08 -5.12 6.42
C PRO A 21 -7.86 -4.52 5.03
N TRP A 22 -7.96 -5.38 4.01
CA TRP A 22 -7.94 -4.96 2.62
C TRP A 22 -9.31 -4.41 2.20
N HIS A 23 -9.31 -3.19 1.70
CA HIS A 23 -10.42 -2.53 1.05
C HIS A 23 -10.29 -2.66 -0.48
N SER A 24 -11.42 -2.85 -1.16
CA SER A 24 -11.48 -2.89 -2.63
C SER A 24 -11.38 -1.49 -3.25
N SER A 25 -11.93 -0.48 -2.58
CA SER A 25 -11.98 0.91 -3.01
C SER A 25 -10.84 1.73 -2.40
N ARG A 26 -10.15 2.52 -3.23
CA ARG A 26 -9.15 3.49 -2.77
C ARG A 26 -9.78 4.61 -1.95
N LYS A 27 -10.95 5.09 -2.39
CA LYS A 27 -11.67 6.19 -1.74
C LYS A 27 -12.06 5.84 -0.31
N ASP A 28 -12.45 4.58 -0.08
CA ASP A 28 -12.78 4.10 1.26
C ASP A 28 -11.53 4.08 2.14
N ALA A 29 -10.39 3.59 1.60
CA ALA A 29 -9.13 3.59 2.32
C ALA A 29 -8.63 5.01 2.66
N GLU A 30 -8.84 5.97 1.77
CA GLU A 30 -8.51 7.39 2.01
C GLU A 30 -9.41 8.01 3.08
N LEU A 31 -10.72 7.77 3.03
CA LEU A 31 -11.65 8.23 4.07
C LEU A 31 -11.27 7.71 5.46
N TRP A 32 -10.98 6.42 5.57
CA TRP A 32 -10.50 5.83 6.83
C TRP A 32 -9.16 6.42 7.27
N ALA A 33 -8.27 6.69 6.33
CA ALA A 33 -6.96 7.25 6.65
C ALA A 33 -7.08 8.66 7.23
N ASP A 34 -7.98 9.47 6.69
CA ASP A 34 -8.23 10.82 7.20
C ASP A 34 -8.84 10.79 8.59
N MET A 35 -9.86 9.94 8.83
CA MET A 35 -10.45 9.78 10.17
C MET A 35 -9.41 9.31 11.21
N LEU A 36 -8.54 8.37 10.85
CA LEU A 36 -7.50 7.87 11.76
C LEU A 36 -6.40 8.89 12.03
N ARG A 37 -6.06 9.74 11.04
CA ARG A 37 -5.13 10.86 11.23
C ARG A 37 -5.70 11.91 12.17
N GLU A 38 -6.99 12.22 12.08
CA GLU A 38 -7.66 13.16 12.99
C GLU A 38 -7.59 12.69 14.45
N VAL A 39 -7.64 11.37 14.68
CA VAL A 39 -7.49 10.77 16.03
C VAL A 39 -6.02 10.74 16.49
N GLY A 40 -5.07 11.02 15.61
CA GLY A 40 -3.63 11.13 15.93
C GLY A 40 -2.81 9.88 15.59
N TYR A 41 -3.34 8.94 14.80
CA TYR A 41 -2.56 7.84 14.27
C TYR A 41 -1.69 8.31 13.09
N GLY A 42 -0.46 7.78 12.99
CA GLY A 42 0.29 7.84 11.73
C GLY A 42 -0.32 6.84 10.75
N VAL A 43 -0.72 7.27 9.56
CA VAL A 43 -1.44 6.40 8.60
C VAL A 43 -0.80 6.42 7.22
N GLU A 44 -0.48 5.23 6.73
CA GLU A 44 -0.03 4.96 5.36
C GLU A 44 -1.04 4.07 4.64
N ILE A 45 -1.24 4.27 3.34
CA ILE A 45 -2.09 3.41 2.52
C ILE A 45 -1.18 2.52 1.69
N GLU A 46 -1.22 1.23 1.96
CA GLU A 46 -0.51 0.22 1.18
C GLU A 46 -1.43 -0.27 0.05
N THR A 47 -0.91 -0.28 -1.17
CA THR A 47 -1.61 -0.88 -2.31
C THR A 47 -1.10 -2.29 -2.51
N GLN A 48 -2.01 -3.26 -2.55
CA GLN A 48 -1.70 -4.63 -2.91
C GLN A 48 -1.20 -4.62 -4.37
N HIS A 49 0.11 -4.71 -4.55
CA HIS A 49 0.71 -4.95 -5.85
C HIS A 49 0.41 -6.41 -6.24
N GLY A 50 -0.74 -6.63 -6.87
CA GLY A 50 -0.99 -7.82 -7.67
C GLY A 50 -0.57 -7.51 -9.10
N ALA A 51 0.43 -8.24 -9.59
CA ALA A 51 1.13 -8.07 -10.86
C ALA A 51 2.02 -6.82 -10.92
N VAL A 52 3.33 -7.06 -10.89
CA VAL A 52 4.32 -6.30 -11.66
C VAL A 52 3.68 -5.96 -12.99
N GLN A 53 3.66 -4.69 -13.38
CA GLN A 53 3.40 -4.31 -14.76
C GLN A 53 4.40 -5.10 -15.61
N GLU A 54 3.94 -6.16 -16.28
CA GLU A 54 4.74 -6.84 -17.30
C GLU A 54 4.92 -5.84 -18.44
N ASP A 55 5.87 -4.93 -18.28
CA ASP A 55 6.45 -4.18 -19.39
C ASP A 55 7.26 -5.18 -20.22
N ASN A 56 6.52 -5.99 -20.98
CA ASN A 56 7.02 -6.94 -21.97
C ASN A 56 7.76 -6.23 -23.11
N SER A 57 7.87 -4.90 -23.09
CA SER A 57 8.69 -4.07 -23.97
C SER A 57 10.14 -4.54 -23.97
N ALA A 58 10.72 -4.76 -22.78
CA ALA A 58 12.12 -5.20 -22.66
C ALA A 58 12.32 -6.64 -23.16
N LEU A 59 11.32 -7.51 -22.97
CA LEU A 59 11.34 -8.88 -23.49
C LEU A 59 11.14 -8.91 -25.02
N ALA A 60 10.27 -8.05 -25.55
CA ALA A 60 10.00 -7.93 -26.98
C ALA A 60 11.22 -7.40 -27.75
N ASP A 61 11.94 -6.41 -27.21
CA ASP A 61 13.20 -5.92 -27.78
C ASP A 61 14.30 -7.01 -27.75
N ALA A 62 14.38 -7.77 -26.66
CA ALA A 62 15.33 -8.88 -26.56
C ALA A 62 15.02 -10.00 -27.57
N LEU A 63 13.75 -10.30 -27.84
CA LEU A 63 13.36 -11.28 -28.86
C LEU A 63 13.62 -10.77 -30.28
N ALA A 64 13.34 -9.50 -30.56
CA ALA A 64 13.57 -8.89 -31.86
C ALA A 64 15.06 -8.81 -32.25
N SER A 65 15.96 -8.80 -31.27
CA SER A 65 17.40 -8.76 -31.49
C SER A 65 18.06 -10.15 -31.65
N MET A 66 17.32 -11.25 -31.48
CA MET A 66 17.81 -12.62 -31.72
C MET A 66 17.50 -13.19 -33.11
N ALA A 67 16.78 -12.44 -33.96
CA ALA A 67 16.37 -12.85 -35.31
C ALA A 67 17.35 -12.38 -36.41
#